data_AF-A0A815Q9B0-F1
#
_entry.id   AF-A0A815Q9B0-F1
#
_cell.length_a   1.000
_cell.length_b   1.000
_cell.length_c   1.000
_cell.angle_alpha   90.00
_cell.angle_beta   90.00
_cell.angle_gamma   90.00
#
_symmetry.space_group_name_H-M   'P 1'
#
loop_
_entity.id
_entity.type
_entity.pdbx_description
1 polymer ?
#
loop_
_entity_poly.entity_id
_entity_poly.type
_entity_poly.pdbx_seq_one_letter_code
_entity_poly.pdbx_strand_id
1 'polypeptide(L)'
;MINKFENRKTNRSSLTNTLRGITNEEKLNNLWLKMQITLNSIFDSSLDNRSGARVAKDVHPGGNFVEFEDGTIRRLLPNNLSQRTACYRHLRTGDYVLVNHQPTLHRPSIQAHMARV
;
A
#
# COMPACT_ATOMS: atom_id res chain seq x y z
N MET A 1 -29.57 -30.36 20.24
CA MET A 1 -28.16 -30.03 20.54
C MET A 1 -27.80 -28.75 19.80
N ILE A 2 -27.85 -27.60 20.49
CA ILE A 2 -27.48 -26.29 19.93
C ILE A 2 -26.02 -26.05 20.34
N ASN A 3 -25.09 -26.05 19.37
CA ASN A 3 -23.69 -25.78 19.64
C ASN A 3 -23.53 -24.31 20.08
N LYS A 4 -23.07 -24.13 21.32
CA LYS A 4 -22.55 -22.89 21.86
C LYS A 4 -21.43 -22.39 20.94
N PHE A 5 -21.72 -21.39 20.11
CA PHE A 5 -20.69 -20.49 19.64
C PHE A 5 -20.13 -19.79 20.88
N GLU A 6 -19.02 -20.33 21.38
CA GLU A 6 -18.22 -19.67 22.41
C GLU A 6 -17.86 -18.27 21.91
N ASN A 7 -18.41 -17.27 22.59
CA ASN A 7 -17.96 -15.90 22.57
C ASN A 7 -16.48 -15.86 23.02
N ARG A 8 -15.55 -16.07 22.09
CA ARG A 8 -14.19 -15.56 22.26
C ARG A 8 -14.31 -14.05 22.26
N LYS A 9 -14.38 -13.46 23.44
CA LYS A 9 -13.97 -12.07 23.65
C LYS A 9 -12.47 -12.01 23.35
N THR A 10 -12.12 -11.97 22.06
CA THR A 10 -10.77 -11.65 21.59
C THR A 10 -10.37 -10.34 22.27
N ASN A 11 -9.23 -10.35 22.96
CA ASN A 11 -8.58 -9.17 23.55
C ASN A 11 -8.37 -8.09 22.48
N ARG A 12 -9.41 -7.29 22.19
CA ARG A 12 -9.41 -6.27 21.13
C ARG A 12 -8.34 -5.19 21.37
N SER A 13 -7.97 -4.94 22.62
CA SER A 13 -6.91 -3.99 23.00
C SER A 13 -5.51 -4.41 22.55
N SER A 14 -5.25 -5.72 22.39
CA SER A 14 -3.93 -6.20 21.98
C SER A 14 -3.62 -5.89 20.52
N LEU A 15 -4.61 -5.98 19.63
CA LEU A 15 -4.41 -5.72 18.20
C LEU A 15 -4.06 -4.27 17.92
N THR A 16 -4.73 -3.31 18.58
CA THR A 16 -4.52 -1.88 18.36
C THR A 16 -3.18 -1.37 18.89
N ASN A 17 -2.52 -2.12 19.78
CA ASN A 17 -1.20 -1.75 20.30
C ASN A 17 -0.08 -2.08 19.33
N THR A 18 -0.27 -3.09 18.47
CA THR A 18 0.69 -3.48 17.44
C THR A 18 0.63 -2.57 16.20
N LEU A 19 -0.51 -1.91 15.98
CA LEU A 19 -0.72 -1.02 14.83
C LEU A 19 0.00 0.32 15.01
N ARG A 20 0.69 0.75 13.96
CA ARG A 20 1.42 2.02 13.92
C ARG A 20 0.45 3.20 13.78
N GLY A 21 0.59 4.21 14.64
CA GLY A 21 -0.24 5.43 14.64
C GLY A 21 -0.46 5.97 16.05
N ILE A 22 -0.80 7.26 16.17
CA ILE A 22 -0.98 7.93 17.47
C ILE A 22 -2.41 7.72 17.96
N THR A 23 -3.40 8.00 17.10
CA THR A 23 -4.82 7.80 17.42
C THR A 23 -5.32 6.46 16.90
N ASN A 24 -6.40 5.93 17.49
CA ASN A 24 -7.00 4.67 17.02
C ASN A 24 -7.51 4.78 15.58
N GLU A 25 -8.00 5.96 15.18
CA GLU A 25 -8.42 6.24 13.79
C GLU A 25 -7.23 6.20 12.83
N GLU A 26 -6.11 6.83 13.19
CA GLU A 26 -4.89 6.82 12.39
C GLU A 26 -4.34 5.39 12.25
N LYS A 27 -4.37 4.60 13.32
CA LYS A 27 -3.96 3.19 13.31
C LYS A 27 -4.81 2.35 12.34
N LEU A 28 -6.13 2.52 12.36
CA LEU A 28 -7.03 1.82 11.45
C LEU A 28 -6.84 2.26 10.00
N ASN A 29 -6.66 3.56 9.77
CA ASN A 29 -6.39 4.10 8.44
C ASN A 29 -5.05 3.58 7.88
N ASN A 30 -4.00 3.59 8.69
CA ASN A 30 -2.69 3.05 8.32
C ASN A 30 -2.78 1.56 7.98
N LEU A 31 -3.54 0.77 8.75
CA LEU A 31 -3.76 -0.65 8.46
C LEU A 31 -4.51 -0.84 7.13
N TRP A 32 -5.60 -0.09 6.91
CA TRP A 32 -6.39 -0.15 5.69
C TRP A 32 -5.59 0.27 4.45
N LEU A 33 -4.77 1.32 4.56
CA LEU A 33 -3.85 1.75 3.52
C LEU A 33 -2.77 0.70 3.26
N LYS A 34 -2.15 0.14 4.30
CA LYS A 34 -1.13 -0.92 4.16
C LYS A 34 -1.70 -2.15 3.45
N MET A 35 -2.94 -2.53 3.77
CA MET A 35 -3.62 -3.64 3.09
C MET A 35 -3.84 -3.35 1.60
N GLN A 36 -4.37 -2.18 1.23
CA GLN A 36 -4.58 -1.82 -0.17
C GLN A 36 -3.28 -1.70 -0.96
N ILE A 37 -2.26 -1.11 -0.34
CA ILE A 37 -0.93 -0.95 -0.92
C ILE A 37 -0.30 -2.29 -1.19
N THR A 38 -0.35 -3.21 -0.22
CA THR A 38 0.22 -4.56 -0.36
C THR A 38 -0.42 -5.33 -1.51
N LEU A 39 -1.71 -5.09 -1.77
CA LEU A 39 -2.42 -5.77 -2.85
C LEU A 39 -2.20 -5.14 -4.23
N ASN A 40 -2.04 -3.81 -4.31
CA ASN A 40 -2.18 -3.10 -5.59
C ASN A 40 -1.11 -2.03 -5.89
N SER A 41 -0.12 -1.82 -5.03
CA SER A 41 0.84 -0.71 -5.22
C SER A 41 2.27 -1.18 -5.46
N ILE A 42 2.94 -0.47 -6.35
CA ILE A 42 4.38 -0.57 -6.54
C ILE A 42 5.05 0.37 -5.54
N PHE A 43 5.88 -0.22 -4.67
CA PHE A 43 6.80 0.55 -3.85
C PHE A 43 8.00 0.93 -4.70
N ASP A 44 8.33 2.22 -4.76
CA ASP A 44 9.55 2.70 -5.39
C ASP A 44 10.37 3.53 -4.40
N SER A 45 11.65 3.17 -4.28
CA SER A 45 12.66 3.89 -3.50
C SER A 45 13.07 5.23 -4.13
N SER A 46 12.49 5.60 -5.27
CA SER A 46 12.71 6.90 -5.88
C SER A 46 11.55 7.28 -6.80
N LEU A 47 10.80 8.33 -6.47
CA LEU A 47 10.21 9.14 -7.53
C LEU A 47 11.35 9.91 -8.19
N ASP A 48 11.72 9.54 -9.41
CA ASP A 48 12.78 10.20 -10.18
C ASP A 48 12.75 11.72 -9.98
N ASN A 49 13.86 12.29 -9.49
CA ASN A 49 14.05 13.75 -9.38
C ASN A 49 14.00 14.47 -10.76
N ARG A 50 13.80 13.74 -11.85
CA ARG A 50 13.70 14.26 -13.22
C ARG A 50 12.42 15.06 -13.48
N SER A 51 11.37 14.88 -12.67
CA SER A 51 10.21 15.77 -12.70
C SER A 51 10.35 16.85 -11.62
N GLY A 52 10.98 17.97 -12.01
CA GLY A 52 10.67 19.29 -11.43
C GLY A 52 9.18 19.65 -11.57
N ALA A 53 8.39 18.83 -12.28
CA ALA A 53 6.95 18.84 -12.26
C ALA A 53 6.43 18.30 -10.92
N ARG A 54 5.55 19.08 -10.30
CA ARG A 54 4.77 18.75 -9.11
C ARG A 54 4.27 17.31 -9.22
N VAL A 55 4.81 16.39 -8.41
CA VAL A 55 4.26 15.04 -8.31
C VAL A 55 2.90 15.18 -7.65
N ALA A 56 1.88 15.29 -8.48
CA ALA A 56 0.51 15.44 -8.06
C ALA A 56 -0.16 14.08 -8.05
N LYS A 57 -1.00 13.85 -7.03
CA LYS A 57 -1.80 12.64 -6.86
C LYS A 57 -2.59 12.27 -8.13
N ASP A 58 -3.08 13.27 -8.85
CA ASP A 58 -4.04 13.11 -9.94
C ASP A 58 -3.41 13.31 -11.34
N VAL A 59 -2.08 13.28 -11.44
CA VAL A 59 -1.35 13.39 -12.71
C VAL A 59 -0.49 12.14 -12.90
N HIS A 60 -0.62 11.47 -14.04
CA HIS A 60 0.23 10.36 -14.44
C HIS A 60 1.38 10.85 -15.34
N PRO A 61 2.66 10.53 -15.06
CA PRO A 61 3.16 9.71 -13.96
C PRO A 61 3.29 10.49 -12.63
N GLY A 62 2.69 9.97 -11.56
CA GLY A 62 2.70 10.59 -10.22
C GLY A 62 2.81 9.57 -9.08
N GLY A 63 2.43 10.00 -7.88
CA GLY A 63 2.45 9.16 -6.68
C GLY A 63 1.45 9.61 -5.63
N ASN A 64 0.98 8.66 -4.83
CA ASN A 64 -0.16 8.87 -3.93
C ASN A 64 0.27 8.95 -2.45
N PHE A 65 1.24 8.13 -2.04
CA PHE A 65 1.60 7.95 -0.65
C PHE A 65 3.11 7.93 -0.45
N VAL A 66 3.54 8.22 0.78
CA VAL A 66 4.92 8.13 1.27
C VAL A 66 4.94 7.28 2.54
N GLU A 67 5.93 6.42 2.67
CA GLU A 67 6.25 5.68 3.88
C GLU A 67 7.40 6.40 4.61
N PHE A 68 7.16 6.74 5.87
CA PHE A 68 8.17 7.35 6.73
C PHE A 68 9.02 6.29 7.42
N GLU A 69 10.15 6.70 8.02
CA GLU A 69 11.03 5.80 8.76
C GLU A 69 10.33 5.11 9.95
N ASP A 70 9.34 5.79 10.55
CA ASP A 70 8.47 5.23 11.58
C ASP A 70 7.47 4.20 11.03
N GLY A 71 7.51 3.89 9.72
CA GLY A 71 6.63 3.00 8.97
C GLY A 71 5.18 3.46 8.90
N THR A 72 4.89 4.72 9.24
CA THR A 72 3.59 5.31 8.96
C THR A 72 3.49 5.64 7.48
N ILE A 73 2.29 5.48 6.92
CA ILE A 73 2.02 5.80 5.53
C ILE A 73 1.12 7.01 5.52
N ARG A 74 1.55 8.09 4.87
CA ARG A 74 0.74 9.29 4.70
C ARG A 74 0.63 9.66 3.24
N ARG A 75 -0.31 10.54 2.94
CA ARG A 75 -0.48 11.11 1.60
C ARG A 75 0.78 11.90 1.22
N LEU A 76 1.25 11.70 0.00
CA LEU A 76 2.38 12.45 -0.55
C LEU A 76 2.00 13.94 -0.70
N LEU A 77 2.84 14.82 -0.15
CA LEU A 77 2.67 16.26 -0.31
C LEU A 77 3.45 16.75 -1.55
N PRO A 78 2.83 17.50 -2.48
CA PRO A 78 3.47 17.88 -3.75
C PRO A 78 4.77 18.68 -3.58
N ASN A 79 4.86 19.45 -2.50
CA ASN A 79 5.92 20.43 -2.25
C ASN A 79 7.01 19.94 -1.30
N ASN A 80 6.92 18.70 -0.79
CA ASN A 80 7.92 18.17 0.13
C ASN A 80 8.84 17.19 -0.61
N LEU A 81 10.02 17.67 -1.00
CA LEU A 81 11.01 16.88 -1.74
C LEU A 81 11.56 15.71 -0.90
N SER A 82 11.67 15.88 0.42
CA SER A 82 12.15 14.82 1.32
C SER A 82 11.21 13.61 1.37
N GLN A 83 9.94 13.77 0.98
CA GLN A 83 8.95 12.69 0.92
C GLN A 83 9.01 11.86 -0.38
N ARG A 84 9.91 12.17 -1.32
CA ARG A 84 10.00 11.49 -2.63
C ARG A 84 10.91 10.25 -2.65
N THR A 85 11.59 9.95 -1.54
CA THR A 85 12.57 8.84 -1.44
C THR A 85 11.93 7.50 -1.10
N ALA A 86 10.75 7.46 -0.48
CA ALA A 86 10.10 6.21 -0.08
C ALA A 86 8.60 6.30 -0.35
N CYS A 87 8.22 6.18 -1.61
CA CYS A 87 6.89 6.56 -2.07
C CYS A 87 6.24 5.50 -2.94
N TYR A 88 4.91 5.47 -2.87
CA TYR A 88 4.06 4.61 -3.68
C TYR A 88 3.64 5.39 -4.92
N ARG A 89 4.32 5.10 -6.03
CA ARG A 89 4.07 5.74 -7.33
C ARG A 89 2.99 5.01 -8.11
N HIS A 90 2.45 5.67 -9.14
CA HIS A 90 1.60 5.03 -10.12
C HIS A 90 2.41 4.00 -10.94
N LEU A 91 1.74 2.95 -11.38
CA LEU A 91 2.25 1.99 -12.35
C LEU A 91 2.72 2.73 -13.60
N ARG A 92 3.89 2.39 -14.14
CA ARG A 92 4.47 2.96 -15.36
C ARG A 92 4.64 1.85 -16.40
N THR A 93 4.71 2.25 -17.67
CA THR A 93 5.08 1.33 -18.74
C THR A 93 6.48 0.75 -18.47
N GLY A 94 6.61 -0.58 -18.49
CA GLY A 94 7.85 -1.30 -18.19
C GLY A 94 7.90 -1.94 -16.81
N ASP A 95 6.98 -1.62 -15.91
CA ASP A 95 6.89 -2.27 -14.60
C ASP A 95 6.45 -3.73 -14.72
N TYR A 96 6.99 -4.62 -13.88
CA TYR A 96 6.52 -6.00 -13.80
C TYR A 96 5.34 -6.12 -12.84
N VAL A 97 4.30 -6.82 -13.29
CA VAL A 97 3.09 -7.13 -12.51
C VAL A 97 2.83 -8.63 -12.53
N LEU A 98 2.34 -9.17 -11.42
CA LEU A 98 1.87 -10.55 -11.34
C LEU A 98 0.35 -10.56 -11.53
N VAL A 99 -0.12 -11.35 -12.49
CA VAL A 99 -1.55 -11.57 -12.75
C VAL A 99 -1.92 -12.96 -12.25
N ASN A 100 -3.04 -13.07 -11.54
CA ASN A 100 -3.53 -14.31 -10.95
C ASN A 100 -4.94 -14.65 -11.46
N HIS A 101 -5.11 -15.82 -12.06
CA HIS A 101 -6.42 -16.35 -12.44
C HIS A 101 -6.96 -17.28 -11.34
N GLN A 102 -7.95 -16.80 -10.59
CA GLN A 102 -8.64 -17.60 -9.56
C GLN A 102 -9.79 -18.42 -10.16
N PRO A 103 -9.94 -19.70 -9.76
CA PRO A 103 -9.16 -20.43 -8.73
C PRO A 103 -7.76 -20.87 -9.19
N THR A 104 -6.74 -20.65 -8.35
CA THR A 104 -5.34 -21.00 -8.68
C THR A 104 -5.08 -22.50 -8.48
N LEU A 105 -5.20 -23.30 -9.54
CA LEU A 105 -5.02 -24.76 -9.47
C LEU A 105 -3.55 -25.20 -9.62
N HIS A 106 -2.76 -24.47 -10.42
CA HIS A 106 -1.39 -24.87 -10.78
C HIS A 106 -0.50 -23.66 -11.06
N ARG A 107 0.83 -23.86 -11.08
CA ARG A 107 1.84 -22.78 -11.26
C ARG A 107 1.54 -21.81 -12.41
N PRO A 108 1.06 -22.24 -13.60
CA PRO A 108 0.70 -21.33 -14.69
C PRO A 108 -0.44 -20.35 -14.39
N SER A 109 -1.20 -20.53 -13.30
CA SER A 109 -2.30 -19.65 -12.92
C SER A 109 -1.84 -18.30 -12.35
N ILE A 110 -0.53 -18.16 -12.03
CA ILE A 110 0.12 -16.88 -11.70
C ILE A 110 1.22 -16.63 -12.73
N GLN A 111 1.19 -15.48 -13.40
CA GLN A 111 2.15 -15.13 -14.46
C GLN A 111 2.66 -13.70 -14.28
N ALA A 112 3.93 -13.49 -14.61
CA ALA A 112 4.53 -12.17 -14.66
C ALA A 112 4.32 -11.55 -16.04
N HIS A 113 3.87 -10.29 -16.05
CA HIS A 113 3.68 -9.49 -17.25
C HIS A 113 4.37 -8.14 -17.08
N MET A 114 4.74 -7.53 -18.21
CA MET A 114 5.18 -6.14 -18.23
C MET A 114 3.97 -5.24 -18.46
N ALA A 115 3.76 -4.29 -17.56
CA ALA A 115 2.70 -3.31 -17.64
C ALA A 115 2.95 -2.33 -18.78
N ARG A 116 1.85 -1.93 -19.43
CA ARG A 116 1.78 -0.81 -20.37
C ARG A 116 0.61 0.06 -19.93
N VAL A 117 0.92 1.33 -19.63
CA VAL A 117 0.01 2.33 -19.08
C VAL A 117 -0.21 3.44 -20.10
#